data_AF-A0A814H6F2-F1
#
_entry.id   AF-A0A814H6F2-F1
#
_cell.length_a   1.000
_cell.length_b   1.000
_cell.length_c   1.000
_cell.angle_alpha   90.00
_cell.angle_beta   90.00
_cell.angle_gamma   90.00
#
_symmetry.space_group_name_H-M   'P 1'
#
loop_
_entity.id
_entity.type
_entity.pdbx_description
1 polymer ?
#
loop_
_entity_poly.entity_id
_entity_poly.type
_entity_poly.pdbx_seq_one_letter_code
_entity_poly.pdbx_strand_id
1 'polypeptide(L)'
;MPGNGHVAPGHQITKAPAIVAVNTLSEDDQAINPADHDGVPSDYSIEVNSRNTIYSNEFIESKYIYDMNHCEVDHQKKRVNITPRKYQYDFRTKRQVQRTGVMLVGWGGNNGSTVTGAIIANRDKITWMRKEGEQHANYYGSLTQSTTIRLGSNKDGKEVHIPFNTILPMLHPNDIVIGGWDINDANLYDAMRRACVFDYELQEKLKAKMIKMKPLPSIYYPDFIAANQEDRANNLLPKGTKQQDLDRIRNDIRTFKNAHDLEQVIVLWTANTERYVDVRAGLNQTADDILRSIANNDDEVSPSNVFACAAILEKCPYINGSPQNTLVPGIIELAEKYHVFIGGDDFKSGQTKLKSVLADFLVSAGLKLQSIVSYNHLGNNDGKNLSAPQQFRSKEISKSNVVDDMVGANHLLYDKRTNEHPDHVVVIKYVPFVKDSKRAMDEYISSIFMNGLSTIAIHNTCEDSLLASPLIIDLVILTELMTRITYKTNDQEEYHSFEAVLSILSYLLKAPMVPPGTPVINALFKQHRCITNILSACAGIAMDTDMLLEHKTQLPKPMKIQL
;
A
#
# COMPACT_ATOMS: atom_id res chain seq x y z
N MET A 1 2.38 -70.46 69.22
CA MET A 1 1.98 -69.86 70.51
C MET A 1 1.76 -68.37 70.29
N PRO A 2 0.79 -67.74 70.97
CA PRO A 2 -0.57 -67.41 70.50
C PRO A 2 -0.68 -65.89 70.19
N GLY A 3 -1.76 -65.31 69.69
CA GLY A 3 -3.11 -65.79 69.40
C GLY A 3 -4.06 -64.61 69.15
N ASN A 4 -5.26 -64.96 68.70
CA ASN A 4 -6.56 -64.27 68.74
C ASN A 4 -6.68 -62.91 68.02
N GLY A 5 -7.67 -62.62 67.17
CA GLY A 5 -8.90 -63.32 66.76
C GLY A 5 -10.06 -62.31 66.71
N HIS A 6 -10.82 -62.24 65.60
CA HIS A 6 -12.28 -62.00 65.52
C HIS A 6 -12.80 -61.62 64.10
N VAL A 7 -13.51 -62.58 63.50
CA VAL A 7 -14.76 -62.61 62.70
C VAL A 7 -15.42 -61.31 62.14
N ALA A 8 -15.53 -61.27 60.78
CA ALA A 8 -16.64 -60.90 59.84
C ALA A 8 -17.49 -59.59 59.98
N PRO A 9 -18.34 -59.19 58.99
CA PRO A 9 -18.35 -59.34 57.52
C PRO A 9 -18.59 -58.00 56.74
N GLY A 10 -18.37 -58.02 55.41
CA GLY A 10 -19.15 -57.30 54.39
C GLY A 10 -19.09 -55.76 54.32
N HIS A 11 -18.46 -55.22 53.28
CA HIS A 11 -18.83 -53.92 52.70
C HIS A 11 -18.78 -53.97 51.19
N GLN A 12 -19.92 -53.64 50.57
CA GLN A 12 -20.11 -53.44 49.13
C GLN A 12 -19.25 -52.27 48.65
N ILE A 13 -18.43 -52.51 47.63
CA ILE A 13 -17.81 -51.44 46.85
C ILE A 13 -18.85 -50.95 45.85
N THR A 14 -19.32 -49.72 46.03
CA THR A 14 -20.17 -48.99 45.10
C THR A 14 -19.41 -48.78 43.78
N LYS A 15 -19.98 -49.29 42.67
CA LYS A 15 -19.51 -49.00 41.31
C LYS A 15 -19.80 -47.53 40.99
N ALA A 16 -18.76 -46.79 40.61
CA ALA A 16 -18.88 -45.46 40.02
C ALA A 16 -19.73 -45.54 38.73
N PRO A 17 -20.57 -44.53 38.44
CA PRO A 17 -21.43 -44.54 37.25
C PRO A 17 -20.59 -44.40 35.99
N ALA A 18 -21.05 -45.09 34.94
CA ALA A 18 -20.44 -45.10 33.62
C ALA A 18 -20.25 -43.68 33.09
N ILE A 19 -19.03 -43.39 32.63
CA ILE A 19 -18.72 -42.23 31.79
C ILE A 19 -19.62 -42.34 30.57
N VAL A 20 -20.57 -41.42 30.45
CA VAL A 20 -21.31 -41.19 29.21
C VAL A 20 -20.25 -40.77 28.19
N ALA A 21 -19.97 -41.64 27.22
CA ALA A 21 -19.25 -41.27 26.04
C ALA A 21 -20.04 -40.13 25.38
N VAL A 22 -19.51 -38.92 25.47
CA VAL A 22 -19.97 -37.82 24.62
C VAL A 22 -19.66 -38.28 23.21
N ASN A 23 -20.69 -38.55 22.42
CA ASN A 23 -20.56 -38.62 20.97
C ASN A 23 -19.93 -37.29 20.56
N THR A 24 -18.62 -37.28 20.31
CA THR A 24 -18.01 -36.31 19.41
C THR A 24 -18.84 -36.41 18.14
N LEU A 25 -19.51 -35.31 17.80
CA LEU A 25 -20.15 -35.15 16.50
C LEU A 25 -19.17 -35.70 15.47
N SER A 26 -19.63 -36.69 14.72
CA SER A 26 -19.00 -37.15 13.50
C SER A 26 -18.56 -35.94 12.71
N GLU A 27 -17.34 -35.98 12.17
CA GLU A 27 -16.91 -35.13 11.06
C GLU A 27 -17.77 -35.50 9.84
N ASP A 28 -19.05 -35.12 9.87
CA ASP A 28 -20.01 -35.32 8.79
C ASP A 28 -19.89 -34.12 7.83
N ASP A 29 -19.24 -34.34 6.69
CA ASP A 29 -19.67 -34.09 5.30
C ASP A 29 -20.74 -33.00 4.98
N GLN A 30 -20.82 -31.88 5.72
CA GLN A 30 -21.78 -30.80 5.41
C GLN A 30 -21.21 -29.39 5.30
N ALA A 31 -19.97 -29.15 5.71
CA ALA A 31 -19.34 -27.84 5.56
C ALA A 31 -18.30 -27.90 4.43
N ILE A 32 -18.49 -27.11 3.36
CA ILE A 32 -17.40 -26.82 2.42
C ILE A 32 -16.36 -26.05 3.22
N ASN A 33 -15.18 -26.64 3.41
CA ASN A 33 -14.07 -25.96 4.07
C ASN A 33 -13.63 -24.80 3.16
N PRO A 34 -13.61 -23.54 3.64
CA PRO A 34 -13.13 -22.40 2.83
C PRO A 34 -11.67 -22.56 2.37
N ALA A 35 -10.89 -23.43 3.05
CA ALA A 35 -9.54 -23.78 2.62
C ALA A 35 -9.50 -24.71 1.40
N ASP A 36 -10.60 -25.39 1.06
CA ASP A 36 -10.72 -26.24 -0.14
C ASP A 36 -11.14 -25.40 -1.34
N HIS A 37 -10.22 -24.54 -1.81
CA HIS A 37 -10.41 -23.72 -3.00
C HIS A 37 -9.61 -24.23 -4.20
N ASP A 38 -10.14 -24.04 -5.41
CA ASP A 38 -9.38 -24.25 -6.63
C ASP A 38 -8.52 -23.00 -6.88
N GLY A 39 -7.22 -23.10 -6.55
CA GLY A 39 -6.24 -22.08 -6.87
C GLY A 39 -5.88 -22.13 -8.36
N VAL A 40 -6.10 -21.04 -9.09
CA VAL A 40 -5.73 -20.95 -10.50
C VAL A 40 -4.25 -20.53 -10.62
N PRO A 41 -3.42 -21.23 -11.42
CA PRO A 41 -2.02 -20.83 -11.64
C PRO A 41 -1.89 -19.43 -12.28
N SER A 42 -0.74 -18.78 -12.06
CA SER A 42 -0.51 -17.39 -12.51
C SER A 42 -0.29 -17.22 -14.01
N ASP A 43 -0.06 -18.30 -14.75
CA ASP A 43 0.10 -18.30 -16.21
C ASP A 43 -1.24 -18.44 -16.96
N TYR A 44 -2.37 -18.52 -16.23
CA TYR A 44 -3.68 -18.68 -16.82
C TYR A 44 -4.28 -17.32 -17.21
N SER A 45 -4.92 -17.28 -18.37
CA SER A 45 -5.74 -16.14 -18.78
C SER A 45 -7.17 -16.27 -18.25
N ILE A 46 -7.75 -15.15 -17.79
CA ILE A 46 -9.18 -15.09 -17.47
C ILE A 46 -9.96 -14.54 -18.67
N GLU A 47 -11.15 -15.10 -18.89
CA GLU A 47 -12.10 -14.62 -19.90
C GLU A 47 -13.48 -14.47 -19.25
N VAL A 48 -14.01 -13.25 -19.28
CA VAL A 48 -15.36 -12.95 -18.80
C VAL A 48 -16.35 -13.11 -19.94
N ASN A 49 -17.13 -14.18 -19.91
CA ASN A 49 -18.22 -14.40 -20.86
C ASN A 49 -19.45 -13.56 -20.47
N SER A 50 -19.47 -12.29 -20.89
CA SER A 50 -20.54 -11.35 -20.61
C SER A 50 -20.83 -10.49 -21.84
N ARG A 51 -22.11 -10.14 -22.06
CA ARG A 51 -22.49 -9.15 -23.10
C ARG A 51 -21.97 -7.75 -22.80
N ASN A 52 -21.61 -7.48 -21.55
CA ASN A 52 -21.07 -6.21 -21.09
C ASN A 52 -19.55 -6.15 -21.15
N THR A 53 -18.87 -7.23 -21.56
CA THR A 53 -17.42 -7.27 -21.67
C THR A 53 -17.01 -7.65 -23.09
N ILE A 54 -16.19 -6.82 -23.73
CA ILE A 54 -15.70 -7.05 -25.08
C ILE A 54 -14.18 -7.10 -25.04
N TYR A 55 -13.62 -8.19 -25.56
CA TYR A 55 -12.18 -8.34 -25.75
C TYR A 55 -11.84 -8.09 -27.21
N SER A 56 -11.01 -7.07 -27.46
CA SER A 56 -10.35 -6.85 -28.75
C SER A 56 -8.85 -7.08 -28.62
N ASN A 57 -8.10 -7.02 -29.73
CA ASN A 57 -6.64 -7.11 -29.66
C ASN A 57 -6.02 -5.96 -28.85
N GLU A 58 -6.68 -4.80 -28.84
CA GLU A 58 -6.13 -3.58 -28.23
C GLU A 58 -6.70 -3.32 -26.82
N PHE A 59 -7.99 -3.59 -26.60
CA PHE A 59 -8.71 -3.20 -25.39
C PHE A 59 -9.53 -4.32 -24.76
N ILE A 60 -9.68 -4.23 -23.44
CA ILE A 60 -10.79 -4.82 -22.68
C ILE A 60 -11.78 -3.68 -22.42
N GLU A 61 -12.99 -3.82 -22.93
CA GLU A 61 -14.06 -2.84 -22.70
C GLU A 61 -15.13 -3.46 -21.81
N SER A 62 -15.51 -2.76 -20.74
CA SER A 62 -16.50 -3.26 -19.79
C SER A 62 -17.54 -2.21 -19.43
N LYS A 63 -18.82 -2.57 -19.51
CA LYS A 63 -19.94 -1.76 -19.02
C LYS A 63 -20.27 -2.16 -17.59
N TYR A 64 -20.23 -1.19 -16.70
CA TYR A 64 -20.44 -1.37 -15.27
C TYR A 64 -21.51 -0.40 -14.76
N ILE A 65 -22.39 -0.90 -13.89
CA ILE A 65 -23.41 -0.10 -13.22
C ILE A 65 -22.97 0.11 -11.77
N TYR A 66 -22.62 1.35 -11.44
CA TYR A 66 -22.27 1.75 -10.08
C TYR A 66 -23.55 2.10 -9.29
N ASP A 67 -23.92 1.22 -8.36
CA ASP A 67 -25.01 1.46 -7.42
C ASP A 67 -24.49 2.29 -6.22
N MET A 68 -25.14 3.41 -5.94
CA MET A 68 -24.79 4.29 -4.81
C MET A 68 -26.05 4.86 -4.15
N ASN A 69 -26.07 4.83 -2.83
CA ASN A 69 -27.12 5.46 -2.03
C ASN A 69 -26.88 6.96 -1.89
N HIS A 70 -27.89 7.77 -2.21
CA HIS A 70 -27.94 9.18 -1.82
C HIS A 70 -28.76 9.32 -0.54
N CYS A 71 -28.14 9.89 0.50
CA CYS A 71 -28.72 9.93 1.85
C CYS A 71 -28.94 11.39 2.31
N GLU A 72 -30.13 11.66 2.84
CA GLU A 72 -30.47 12.94 3.48
C GLU A 72 -30.94 12.70 4.91
N VAL A 73 -30.45 13.49 5.86
CA VAL A 73 -30.84 13.38 7.28
C VAL A 73 -31.79 14.52 7.64
N ASP A 74 -33.04 14.17 7.97
CA ASP A 74 -34.03 15.11 8.49
C ASP A 74 -34.02 15.01 10.03
N HIS A 75 -33.30 15.93 10.66
CA HIS A 75 -33.19 16.00 12.13
C HIS A 75 -34.52 16.38 12.80
N GLN A 76 -35.41 17.12 12.14
CA GLN A 76 -36.70 17.52 12.71
C GLN A 76 -37.65 16.32 12.79
N LYS A 77 -37.69 15.50 11.72
CA LYS A 77 -38.51 14.29 11.65
C LYS A 77 -37.80 13.04 12.20
N LYS A 78 -36.54 13.18 12.65
CA LYS A 78 -35.68 12.08 13.13
C LYS A 78 -35.62 10.92 12.11
N ARG A 79 -35.43 11.24 10.84
CA ARG A 79 -35.49 10.26 9.74
C ARG A 79 -34.29 10.41 8.81
N VAL A 80 -33.82 9.27 8.28
CA VAL A 80 -32.86 9.24 7.17
C VAL A 80 -33.60 8.83 5.91
N ASN A 81 -33.59 9.67 4.88
CA ASN A 81 -34.12 9.34 3.56
C ASN A 81 -32.99 8.76 2.72
N ILE A 82 -33.19 7.55 2.17
CA ILE A 82 -32.20 6.87 1.32
C ILE A 82 -32.80 6.73 -0.07
N THR A 83 -32.12 7.27 -1.08
CA THR A 83 -32.49 7.14 -2.50
C THR A 83 -31.40 6.36 -3.22
N PRO A 84 -31.62 5.06 -3.51
CA PRO A 84 -30.70 4.28 -4.33
C PRO A 84 -30.62 4.86 -5.75
N ARG A 85 -29.41 5.07 -6.27
CA ARG A 85 -29.15 5.57 -7.62
C ARG A 85 -28.17 4.66 -8.34
N LYS A 86 -28.24 4.68 -9.67
CA LYS A 86 -27.39 3.89 -10.56
C LYS A 86 -26.68 4.81 -11.53
N TYR A 87 -25.39 4.60 -11.73
CA TYR A 87 -24.56 5.37 -12.65
C TYR A 87 -23.85 4.42 -13.60
N GLN A 88 -23.99 4.61 -14.91
CA GLN A 88 -23.32 3.75 -15.87
C GLN A 88 -21.92 4.27 -16.18
N TYR A 89 -20.95 3.36 -16.11
CA TYR A 89 -19.57 3.58 -16.54
C TYR A 89 -19.23 2.58 -17.65
N ASP A 90 -18.64 3.08 -18.72
CA ASP A 90 -18.01 2.25 -19.74
C ASP A 90 -16.49 2.38 -19.54
N PHE A 91 -15.85 1.34 -19.01
CA PHE A 91 -14.41 1.25 -18.85
C PHE A 91 -13.74 0.73 -20.12
N ARG A 92 -12.54 1.23 -20.40
CA ARG A 92 -11.67 0.75 -21.47
C ARG A 92 -10.24 0.64 -20.96
N THR A 93 -9.71 -0.57 -20.96
CA THR A 93 -8.35 -0.89 -20.51
C THR A 93 -7.50 -1.34 -21.68
N LYS A 94 -6.40 -0.63 -21.97
CA LYS A 94 -5.44 -1.04 -23.00
C LYS A 94 -4.72 -2.32 -22.57
N ARG A 95 -4.71 -3.35 -23.42
CA ARG A 95 -4.15 -4.68 -23.12
C ARG A 95 -2.63 -4.73 -23.18
N GLN A 96 -2.03 -3.96 -24.08
CA GLN A 96 -0.58 -3.91 -24.22
C GLN A 96 0.03 -3.21 -23.01
N VAL A 97 0.78 -3.98 -22.21
CA VAL A 97 1.59 -3.47 -21.10
C VAL A 97 2.75 -2.64 -21.66
N GLN A 98 2.94 -1.44 -21.13
CA GLN A 98 3.96 -0.52 -21.63
C GLN A 98 5.35 -0.94 -21.14
N ARG A 99 6.36 -0.80 -22.01
CA ARG A 99 7.75 -0.95 -21.56
C ARG A 99 8.10 0.19 -20.62
N THR A 100 8.25 -0.15 -19.34
CA THR A 100 8.22 0.81 -18.24
C THR A 100 9.57 0.92 -17.55
N GLY A 101 10.06 2.16 -17.44
CA GLY A 101 11.19 2.49 -16.57
C GLY A 101 10.73 3.08 -15.25
N VAL A 102 11.51 2.83 -14.19
CA VAL A 102 11.31 3.44 -12.88
C VAL A 102 12.57 4.18 -12.50
N MET A 103 12.44 5.47 -12.20
CA MET A 103 13.53 6.28 -11.69
C MET A 103 13.31 6.60 -10.22
N LEU A 104 14.17 6.04 -9.36
CA LEU A 104 14.09 6.18 -7.92
C LEU A 104 14.92 7.38 -7.44
N VAL A 105 14.31 8.30 -6.71
CA VAL A 105 15.06 9.29 -5.93
C VAL A 105 15.47 8.61 -4.62
N GLY A 106 16.77 8.57 -4.32
CA GLY A 106 17.34 7.77 -3.23
C GLY A 106 17.64 6.33 -3.63
N TRP A 107 18.04 6.09 -4.88
CA TRP A 107 18.25 4.76 -5.44
C TRP A 107 19.32 3.94 -4.70
N GLY A 108 20.37 4.59 -4.17
CA GLY A 108 21.43 3.98 -3.36
C GLY A 108 21.08 3.88 -1.86
N GLY A 109 19.82 4.11 -1.49
CA GLY A 109 19.29 3.88 -0.15
C GLY A 109 18.97 2.41 0.12
N ASN A 110 18.48 2.13 1.34
CA ASN A 110 18.11 0.77 1.73
C ASN A 110 17.03 0.18 0.80
N ASN A 111 15.91 0.90 0.62
CA ASN A 111 14.82 0.47 -0.25
C ASN A 111 15.26 0.37 -1.72
N GLY A 112 15.94 1.39 -2.25
CA GLY A 112 16.34 1.44 -3.66
C GLY A 112 17.30 0.32 -4.06
N SER A 113 18.29 0.00 -3.21
CA SER A 113 19.19 -1.14 -3.44
C SER A 113 18.48 -2.49 -3.24
N THR A 114 17.57 -2.59 -2.28
CA THR A 114 16.79 -3.80 -2.01
C THR A 114 15.83 -4.13 -3.16
N VAL A 115 15.00 -3.18 -3.61
CA VAL A 115 14.06 -3.43 -4.72
C VAL A 115 14.78 -3.81 -6.01
N THR A 116 15.92 -3.17 -6.29
CA THR A 116 16.74 -3.48 -7.47
C THR A 116 17.35 -4.88 -7.38
N GLY A 117 17.93 -5.23 -6.22
CA GLY A 117 18.49 -6.56 -5.98
C GLY A 117 17.43 -7.66 -6.03
N ALA A 118 16.25 -7.41 -5.46
CA ALA A 118 15.12 -8.35 -5.47
C ALA A 118 14.60 -8.63 -6.89
N ILE A 119 14.48 -7.59 -7.73
CA ILE A 119 14.06 -7.77 -9.13
C ILE A 119 15.08 -8.55 -9.93
N ILE A 120 16.38 -8.27 -9.76
CA ILE A 120 17.44 -9.05 -10.42
C ILE A 120 17.41 -10.50 -9.95
N ALA A 121 17.29 -10.73 -8.64
CA ALA A 121 17.27 -12.08 -8.06
C ALA A 121 16.09 -12.91 -8.57
N ASN A 122 14.88 -12.32 -8.64
CA ASN A 122 13.70 -13.00 -9.15
C ASN A 122 13.80 -13.28 -10.66
N ARG A 123 14.22 -12.29 -11.45
CA ARG A 123 14.40 -12.44 -12.90
C ARG A 123 15.40 -13.53 -13.25
N ASP A 124 16.52 -13.57 -12.53
CA ASP A 124 17.60 -14.55 -12.76
C ASP A 124 17.39 -15.86 -12.00
N LYS A 125 16.27 -16.00 -11.26
CA LYS A 125 15.93 -17.17 -10.43
C LYS A 125 17.05 -17.57 -9.46
N ILE A 126 17.67 -16.57 -8.82
CA ILE A 126 18.78 -16.79 -7.88
C ILE A 126 18.28 -17.50 -6.63
N THR A 127 19.04 -18.51 -6.21
CA THR A 127 18.90 -19.17 -4.90
C THR A 127 20.07 -18.82 -4.00
N TRP A 128 19.93 -18.97 -2.69
CA TRP A 128 21.02 -18.83 -1.72
C TRP A 128 20.77 -19.69 -0.48
N MET A 129 21.83 -20.04 0.24
CA MET A 129 21.72 -20.86 1.44
C MET A 129 21.50 -20.00 2.68
N ARG A 130 20.60 -20.47 3.54
CA ARG A 130 20.51 -20.08 4.95
C ARG A 130 20.74 -21.31 5.84
N LYS A 131 20.74 -21.12 7.15
CA LYS A 131 20.90 -22.23 8.11
C LYS A 131 19.77 -23.27 7.96
N GLU A 132 18.61 -22.81 7.51
CA GLU A 132 17.40 -23.60 7.30
C GLU A 132 17.37 -24.32 5.95
N GLY A 133 18.33 -24.04 5.05
CA GLY A 133 18.42 -24.64 3.73
C GLY A 133 18.43 -23.63 2.58
N GLU A 134 18.28 -24.13 1.36
CA GLU A 134 18.21 -23.30 0.15
C GLU A 134 16.95 -22.42 0.16
N GLN A 135 17.11 -21.16 -0.21
CA GLN A 135 16.05 -20.17 -0.37
C GLN A 135 15.94 -19.77 -1.83
N HIS A 136 14.73 -19.44 -2.27
CA HIS A 136 14.45 -18.94 -3.61
C HIS A 136 13.99 -17.49 -3.57
N ALA A 137 14.45 -16.70 -4.54
CA ALA A 137 13.91 -15.36 -4.75
C ALA A 137 12.39 -15.42 -4.99
N ASN A 138 11.67 -14.49 -4.38
CA ASN A 138 10.22 -14.36 -4.50
C ASN A 138 9.81 -12.87 -4.34
N TYR A 139 8.51 -12.60 -4.50
CA TYR A 139 7.88 -11.30 -4.28
C TYR A 139 6.89 -11.30 -3.12
N TYR A 140 7.17 -12.07 -2.05
CA TYR A 140 6.28 -12.07 -0.88
C TYR A 140 6.13 -10.67 -0.28
N GLY A 141 4.91 -10.37 0.17
CA GLY A 141 4.53 -9.06 0.70
C GLY A 141 4.05 -8.08 -0.37
N SER A 142 4.13 -8.43 -1.66
CA SER A 142 3.51 -7.65 -2.74
C SER A 142 2.04 -8.05 -2.90
N LEU A 143 1.15 -7.05 -2.91
CA LEU A 143 -0.26 -7.21 -3.26
C LEU A 143 -0.39 -7.82 -4.65
N THR A 144 0.25 -7.21 -5.64
CA THR A 144 0.06 -7.61 -7.04
C THR A 144 0.65 -8.97 -7.37
N GLN A 145 1.75 -9.36 -6.72
CA GLN A 145 2.49 -10.58 -7.07
C GLN A 145 2.24 -11.77 -6.15
N SER A 146 1.70 -11.55 -4.93
CA SER A 146 1.61 -12.61 -3.91
C SER A 146 0.26 -12.72 -3.21
N THR A 147 -0.79 -12.09 -3.72
CA THR A 147 -2.16 -12.28 -3.22
C THR A 147 -3.09 -12.81 -4.29
N THR A 148 -4.25 -13.29 -3.85
CA THR A 148 -5.34 -13.77 -4.70
C THR A 148 -6.60 -12.95 -4.47
N ILE A 149 -7.56 -13.05 -5.40
CA ILE A 149 -8.93 -12.59 -5.21
C ILE A 149 -9.90 -13.75 -5.49
N ARG A 150 -11.05 -13.73 -4.81
CA ARG A 150 -12.15 -14.66 -5.06
C ARG A 150 -12.96 -14.20 -6.28
N LEU A 151 -13.23 -15.12 -7.22
CA LEU A 151 -14.10 -14.86 -8.38
C LEU A 151 -15.54 -15.32 -8.17
N GLY A 152 -15.74 -16.30 -7.29
CA GLY A 152 -17.02 -16.96 -7.07
C GLY A 152 -16.82 -18.45 -6.80
N SER A 153 -17.85 -19.25 -7.09
CA SER A 153 -17.85 -20.69 -6.83
C SER A 153 -17.98 -21.51 -8.11
N ASN A 154 -17.32 -22.67 -8.16
CA ASN A 154 -17.44 -23.61 -9.26
C ASN A 154 -18.75 -24.43 -9.16
N LYS A 155 -18.96 -25.37 -10.09
CA LYS A 155 -20.15 -26.24 -10.13
C LYS A 155 -20.35 -27.09 -8.86
N ASP A 156 -19.29 -27.35 -8.12
CA ASP A 156 -19.27 -28.16 -6.91
C ASP A 156 -19.39 -27.27 -5.65
N GLY A 157 -19.59 -25.95 -5.82
CA GLY A 157 -19.73 -24.99 -4.74
C GLY A 157 -18.41 -24.55 -4.10
N LYS A 158 -17.25 -25.00 -4.62
CA LYS A 158 -15.94 -24.60 -4.12
C LYS A 158 -15.55 -23.23 -4.63
N GLU A 159 -14.89 -22.46 -3.78
CA GLU A 159 -14.40 -21.13 -4.15
C GLU A 159 -13.28 -21.22 -5.19
N VAL A 160 -13.31 -20.31 -6.16
CA VAL A 160 -12.28 -20.17 -7.18
C VAL A 160 -11.54 -18.87 -6.91
N HIS A 161 -10.23 -18.99 -6.71
CA HIS A 161 -9.34 -17.86 -6.46
C HIS A 161 -8.33 -17.73 -7.60
N ILE A 162 -8.13 -16.49 -8.06
CA ILE A 162 -7.10 -16.14 -9.06
C ILE A 162 -6.02 -15.26 -8.44
N PRO A 163 -4.77 -15.30 -8.93
CA PRO A 163 -3.76 -14.34 -8.55
C PRO A 163 -4.17 -12.91 -8.89
N PHE A 164 -3.81 -11.93 -8.06
CA PHE A 164 -4.24 -10.54 -8.23
C PHE A 164 -3.82 -9.96 -9.60
N ASN A 165 -2.63 -10.29 -10.07
CA ASN A 165 -2.09 -9.81 -11.36
C ASN A 165 -2.76 -10.44 -12.59
N THR A 166 -3.71 -11.37 -12.45
CA THR A 166 -4.46 -11.92 -13.59
C THR A 166 -5.79 -11.22 -13.84
N ILE A 167 -6.24 -10.33 -12.94
CA ILE A 167 -7.50 -9.56 -13.09
C ILE A 167 -7.49 -8.75 -14.40
N LEU A 168 -6.36 -8.13 -14.70
CA LEU A 168 -6.09 -7.38 -15.93
C LEU A 168 -4.64 -7.62 -16.34
N PRO A 169 -4.25 -7.39 -17.61
CA PRO A 169 -2.84 -7.42 -18.00
C PRO A 169 -2.04 -6.39 -17.19
N MET A 170 -1.11 -6.85 -16.36
CA MET A 170 -0.27 -6.02 -15.48
C MET A 170 1.21 -6.15 -15.83
N LEU A 171 1.97 -5.07 -15.58
CA LEU A 171 3.42 -5.09 -15.62
C LEU A 171 3.98 -6.11 -14.63
N HIS A 172 4.85 -7.00 -15.10
CA HIS A 172 5.58 -7.92 -14.23
C HIS A 172 6.85 -7.24 -13.70
N PRO A 173 7.20 -7.36 -12.40
CA PRO A 173 8.33 -6.62 -11.84
C PRO A 173 9.70 -6.95 -12.49
N ASN A 174 9.86 -8.17 -13.03
CA ASN A 174 11.05 -8.57 -13.79
C ASN A 174 11.32 -7.72 -15.05
N ASP A 175 10.29 -7.09 -15.61
CA ASP A 175 10.36 -6.31 -16.85
C ASP A 175 10.65 -4.82 -16.60
N ILE A 176 10.70 -4.41 -15.34
CA ILE A 176 10.99 -3.03 -14.95
C ILE A 176 12.46 -2.71 -15.22
N VAL A 177 12.70 -1.62 -15.94
CA VAL A 177 14.03 -1.01 -16.08
C VAL A 177 14.23 0.01 -14.96
N ILE A 178 15.17 -0.23 -14.04
CA ILE A 178 15.38 0.64 -12.88
C ILE A 178 16.61 1.51 -13.06
N GLY A 179 16.44 2.80 -12.81
CA GLY A 179 17.48 3.82 -12.67
C GLY A 179 17.17 4.76 -11.52
N GLY A 180 17.92 5.86 -11.41
CA GLY A 180 17.58 6.91 -10.46
C GLY A 180 18.75 7.74 -9.99
N TRP A 181 18.50 8.52 -8.94
CA TRP A 181 19.42 9.49 -8.37
C TRP A 181 19.70 9.16 -6.92
N ASP A 182 20.88 9.54 -6.44
CA ASP A 182 21.20 9.55 -5.02
C ASP A 182 22.27 10.61 -4.75
N ILE A 183 22.19 11.27 -3.60
CA ILE A 183 23.22 12.19 -3.11
C ILE A 183 24.54 11.47 -2.79
N ASN A 184 24.55 10.14 -2.77
CA ASN A 184 25.72 9.29 -2.57
C ASN A 184 26.11 8.53 -3.85
N ASP A 185 27.41 8.52 -4.20
CA ASP A 185 27.93 7.96 -5.46
C ASP A 185 28.19 6.44 -5.43
N ALA A 186 27.93 5.78 -4.30
CA ALA A 186 28.13 4.34 -4.17
C ALA A 186 27.31 3.59 -5.22
N ASN A 187 27.96 2.62 -5.89
CA ASN A 187 27.23 1.67 -6.74
C ASN A 187 26.27 0.82 -5.90
N LEU A 188 25.32 0.16 -6.55
CA LEU A 188 24.28 -0.55 -5.82
C LEU A 188 24.77 -1.79 -5.05
N TYR A 189 25.92 -2.38 -5.40
CA TYR A 189 26.49 -3.45 -4.58
C TYR A 189 26.99 -2.89 -3.25
N ASP A 190 27.71 -1.76 -3.26
CA ASP A 190 28.16 -1.09 -2.05
C ASP A 190 26.98 -0.53 -1.23
N ALA A 191 25.94 -0.02 -1.90
CA ALA A 191 24.70 0.38 -1.26
C ALA A 191 23.99 -0.80 -0.56
N MET A 192 23.88 -1.94 -1.24
CA MET A 192 23.30 -3.18 -0.70
C MET A 192 24.06 -3.69 0.52
N ARG A 193 25.41 -3.68 0.46
CA ARG A 193 26.26 -4.03 1.61
C ARG A 193 26.06 -3.07 2.78
N ARG A 194 25.97 -1.77 2.52
CA ARG A 194 25.73 -0.72 3.53
C ARG A 194 24.35 -0.86 4.16
N ALA A 195 23.34 -1.26 3.38
CA ALA A 195 21.96 -1.40 3.85
C ALA A 195 21.80 -2.58 4.83
N CYS A 196 22.64 -3.63 4.72
CA CYS A 196 22.58 -4.83 5.56
C CYS A 196 21.21 -5.53 5.56
N VAL A 197 20.57 -5.62 4.39
CA VAL A 197 19.21 -6.20 4.24
C VAL A 197 19.27 -7.66 3.79
N PHE A 198 19.90 -7.93 2.65
CA PHE A 198 19.98 -9.29 2.12
C PHE A 198 21.00 -10.15 2.86
N ASP A 199 20.78 -11.47 2.87
CA ASP A 199 21.79 -12.41 3.34
C ASP A 199 23.08 -12.30 2.51
N TYR A 200 24.22 -12.56 3.14
CA TYR A 200 25.54 -12.34 2.53
C TYR A 200 25.74 -13.08 1.19
N GLU A 201 25.33 -14.35 1.09
CA GLU A 201 25.51 -15.12 -0.14
C GLU A 201 24.71 -14.51 -1.31
N LEU A 202 23.49 -14.05 -1.06
CA LEU A 202 22.68 -13.36 -2.07
C LEU A 202 23.37 -12.07 -2.54
N GLN A 203 23.98 -11.31 -1.61
CA GLN A 203 24.75 -10.12 -1.98
C GLN A 203 25.90 -10.45 -2.94
N GLU A 204 26.65 -11.51 -2.68
CA GLU A 204 27.75 -11.93 -3.55
C GLU A 204 27.27 -12.43 -4.92
N LYS A 205 26.14 -13.16 -4.97
CA LYS A 205 25.52 -13.59 -6.23
C LYS A 205 25.03 -12.42 -7.08
N LEU A 206 24.55 -11.34 -6.45
CA LEU A 206 24.09 -10.13 -7.14
C LEU A 206 25.21 -9.18 -7.58
N LYS A 207 26.42 -9.32 -7.01
CA LYS A 207 27.56 -8.40 -7.17
C LYS A 207 27.88 -8.06 -8.62
N ALA A 208 27.97 -9.06 -9.49
CA ALA A 208 28.39 -8.89 -10.88
C ALA A 208 27.49 -7.92 -11.67
N LYS A 209 26.20 -7.82 -11.30
CA LYS A 209 25.23 -6.90 -11.90
C LYS A 209 25.17 -5.58 -11.12
N MET A 210 24.97 -5.66 -9.81
CA MET A 210 24.74 -4.48 -8.94
C MET A 210 25.93 -3.51 -8.90
N ILE A 211 27.18 -3.99 -9.03
CA ILE A 211 28.37 -3.12 -9.00
C ILE A 211 28.47 -2.17 -10.20
N LYS A 212 27.81 -2.53 -11.32
CA LYS A 212 27.79 -1.73 -12.56
C LYS A 212 26.71 -0.65 -12.54
N MET A 213 25.82 -0.69 -11.55
CA MET A 213 24.68 0.22 -11.43
C MET A 213 25.05 1.34 -10.47
N LYS A 214 25.11 2.57 -10.97
CA LYS A 214 25.46 3.76 -10.19
C LYS A 214 24.35 4.80 -10.25
N PRO A 215 23.96 5.42 -9.13
CA PRO A 215 23.02 6.52 -9.13
C PRO A 215 23.54 7.75 -9.89
N LEU A 216 22.63 8.44 -10.56
CA LEU A 216 22.88 9.78 -11.09
C LEU A 216 23.07 10.78 -9.93
N PRO A 217 23.84 11.86 -10.12
CA PRO A 217 23.96 12.91 -9.10
C PRO A 217 22.62 13.58 -8.82
N SER A 218 22.31 13.84 -7.55
CA SER A 218 21.02 14.35 -7.10
C SER A 218 21.08 15.80 -6.62
N ILE A 219 19.91 16.44 -6.56
CA ILE A 219 19.70 17.69 -5.83
C ILE A 219 19.95 17.46 -4.33
N TYR A 220 20.64 18.40 -3.67
CA TYR A 220 20.81 18.42 -2.21
C TYR A 220 20.67 19.84 -1.67
N TYR A 221 19.58 20.09 -0.96
CA TYR A 221 19.35 21.31 -0.20
C TYR A 221 19.46 20.95 1.30
N PRO A 222 20.56 21.31 1.99
CA PRO A 222 20.88 20.78 3.31
C PRO A 222 19.83 21.02 4.40
N ASP A 223 19.05 22.09 4.27
CA ASP A 223 18.03 22.51 5.24
C ASP A 223 16.77 21.63 5.24
N PHE A 224 16.56 20.83 4.19
CA PHE A 224 15.38 19.99 4.07
C PHE A 224 15.51 18.63 4.78
N ILE A 225 16.72 18.11 4.94
CA ILE A 225 16.99 16.82 5.59
C ILE A 225 17.85 17.00 6.85
N ALA A 226 18.06 15.93 7.62
CA ALA A 226 18.87 16.04 8.83
C ALA A 226 20.32 16.42 8.50
N ALA A 227 20.91 17.35 9.25
CA ALA A 227 22.32 17.77 9.08
C ALA A 227 23.31 16.59 9.15
N ASN A 228 22.95 15.50 9.83
CA ASN A 228 23.74 14.28 9.92
C ASN A 228 23.84 13.45 8.61
N GLN A 229 23.26 13.96 7.52
CA GLN A 229 23.39 13.43 6.16
C GLN A 229 24.51 14.10 5.35
N GLU A 230 25.14 15.17 5.84
CA GLU A 230 26.19 15.93 5.13
C GLU A 230 27.34 15.03 4.66
N ASP A 231 27.88 14.17 5.53
CA ASP A 231 28.96 13.24 5.19
C ASP A 231 28.60 12.22 4.10
N ARG A 232 27.30 12.00 3.85
CA ARG A 232 26.81 11.06 2.81
C ARG A 232 26.75 11.73 1.43
N ALA A 233 26.68 13.04 1.38
CA ALA A 233 26.39 13.84 0.19
C ALA A 233 27.65 14.11 -0.64
N ASN A 234 28.01 13.19 -1.54
CA ASN A 234 29.18 13.29 -2.43
C ASN A 234 28.86 13.16 -3.93
N ASN A 235 27.57 13.01 -4.30
CA ASN A 235 27.09 12.83 -5.67
C ASN A 235 26.02 13.87 -5.98
N LEU A 236 26.43 15.12 -6.08
CA LEU A 236 25.53 16.26 -6.16
C LEU A 236 25.52 16.86 -7.55
N LEU A 237 24.37 17.43 -7.95
CA LEU A 237 24.33 18.33 -9.09
C LEU A 237 25.28 19.52 -8.85
N PRO A 238 25.92 20.06 -9.91
CA PRO A 238 26.70 21.28 -9.78
C PRO A 238 25.89 22.41 -9.17
N LYS A 239 26.52 23.21 -8.31
CA LYS A 239 25.85 24.35 -7.67
C LYS A 239 25.25 25.28 -8.73
N GLY A 240 23.94 25.50 -8.65
CA GLY A 240 23.16 26.28 -9.60
C GLY A 240 21.87 26.82 -8.97
N THR A 241 20.95 27.24 -9.84
CA THR A 241 19.59 27.64 -9.43
C THR A 241 18.65 26.43 -9.39
N LYS A 242 17.56 26.51 -8.62
CA LYS A 242 16.49 25.49 -8.60
C LYS A 242 15.87 25.29 -9.99
N GLN A 243 15.86 26.33 -10.83
CA GLN A 243 15.49 26.20 -12.24
C GLN A 243 16.47 25.32 -13.03
N GLN A 244 17.78 25.48 -12.83
CA GLN A 244 18.78 24.62 -13.48
C GLN A 244 18.67 23.18 -12.98
N ASP A 245 18.38 22.99 -11.69
CA ASP A 245 18.10 21.66 -11.13
C ASP A 245 16.87 21.04 -11.79
N LEU A 246 15.76 21.78 -11.91
CA LEU A 246 14.55 21.34 -12.61
C LEU A 246 14.87 20.90 -14.04
N ASP A 247 15.55 21.74 -14.80
CA ASP A 247 15.90 21.46 -16.20
C ASP A 247 16.83 20.24 -16.32
N ARG A 248 17.72 20.05 -15.35
CA ARG A 248 18.60 18.88 -15.30
C ARG A 248 17.83 17.59 -15.04
N ILE A 249 16.95 17.56 -14.04
CA ILE A 249 16.14 16.37 -13.74
C ILE A 249 15.24 16.01 -14.92
N ARG A 250 14.63 17.01 -15.58
CA ARG A 250 13.86 16.82 -16.82
C ARG A 250 14.71 16.20 -17.94
N ASN A 251 15.95 16.64 -18.11
CA ASN A 251 16.87 16.06 -19.08
C ASN A 251 17.25 14.61 -18.73
N ASP A 252 17.51 14.33 -17.46
CA ASP A 252 17.85 12.98 -16.99
C ASP A 252 16.69 12.00 -17.26
N ILE A 253 15.44 12.40 -17.02
CA ILE A 253 14.24 11.61 -17.34
C ILE A 253 14.17 11.30 -18.84
N ARG A 254 14.30 12.32 -19.70
CA ARG A 254 14.31 12.14 -21.17
C ARG A 254 15.44 11.24 -21.64
N THR A 255 16.63 11.41 -21.08
CA THR A 255 17.81 10.61 -21.42
C THR A 255 17.61 9.15 -21.04
N PHE A 256 17.09 8.88 -19.84
CA PHE A 256 16.78 7.53 -19.38
C PHE A 256 15.70 6.87 -20.24
N LYS A 257 14.62 7.61 -20.55
CA LYS A 257 13.55 7.14 -21.44
C LYS A 257 14.09 6.72 -22.81
N ASN A 258 14.90 7.57 -23.44
CA ASN A 258 15.47 7.33 -24.76
C ASN A 258 16.53 6.22 -24.75
N ALA A 259 17.43 6.21 -23.77
CA ALA A 259 18.53 5.23 -23.69
C ALA A 259 18.04 3.79 -23.53
N HIS A 260 16.85 3.61 -22.96
CA HIS A 260 16.23 2.31 -22.74
C HIS A 260 15.02 2.04 -23.64
N ASP A 261 14.70 2.93 -24.57
CA ASP A 261 13.54 2.80 -25.49
C ASP A 261 12.25 2.47 -24.73
N LEU A 262 11.94 3.34 -23.75
CA LEU A 262 10.82 3.19 -22.83
C LEU A 262 9.60 3.97 -23.32
N GLU A 263 8.43 3.36 -23.22
CA GLU A 263 7.16 4.02 -23.51
C GLU A 263 6.72 4.92 -22.35
N GLN A 264 7.02 4.48 -21.12
CA GLN A 264 6.62 5.12 -19.87
C GLN A 264 7.78 5.20 -18.88
N VAL A 265 7.81 6.26 -18.09
CA VAL A 265 8.71 6.40 -16.93
C VAL A 265 7.87 6.80 -15.72
N ILE A 266 8.06 6.09 -14.60
CA ILE A 266 7.50 6.47 -13.31
C ILE A 266 8.63 6.96 -12.42
N VAL A 267 8.47 8.14 -11.83
CA VAL A 267 9.40 8.69 -10.84
C VAL A 267 8.86 8.38 -9.45
N LEU A 268 9.69 7.81 -8.58
CA LEU A 268 9.29 7.48 -7.22
C LEU A 268 10.32 7.99 -6.21
N TRP A 269 9.84 8.72 -5.20
CA TRP A 269 10.65 9.19 -4.10
C TRP A 269 10.77 8.12 -3.02
N THR A 270 11.99 7.64 -2.77
CA THR A 270 12.33 6.77 -1.64
C THR A 270 13.60 7.25 -0.92
N ALA A 271 13.91 8.54 -1.04
CA ALA A 271 15.03 9.18 -0.37
C ALA A 271 14.70 9.54 1.07
N ASN A 272 15.63 10.22 1.74
CA ASN A 272 15.44 10.73 3.09
C ASN A 272 14.12 11.48 3.25
N THR A 273 13.51 11.33 4.43
CA THR A 273 12.35 12.15 4.82
C THR A 273 12.80 13.59 4.94
N GLU A 274 12.15 14.49 4.19
CA GLU A 274 12.35 15.93 4.31
C GLU A 274 11.46 16.51 5.41
N ARG A 275 11.79 17.71 5.89
CA ARG A 275 10.84 18.53 6.66
C ARG A 275 9.68 18.99 5.76
N TYR A 276 8.62 19.51 6.36
CA TYR A 276 7.57 20.15 5.59
C TYR A 276 8.02 21.48 5.00
N VAL A 277 7.48 21.79 3.82
CA VAL A 277 7.48 23.13 3.24
C VAL A 277 6.27 23.92 3.75
N ASP A 278 6.42 25.24 3.84
CA ASP A 278 5.30 26.14 4.06
C ASP A 278 4.31 26.11 2.88
N VAL A 279 3.01 26.25 3.15
CA VAL A 279 1.97 26.35 2.12
C VAL A 279 1.24 27.69 2.23
N ARG A 280 1.42 28.56 1.23
CA ARG A 280 0.83 29.92 1.22
C ARG A 280 0.68 30.50 -0.19
N ALA A 281 -0.22 31.47 -0.33
CA ALA A 281 -0.48 32.16 -1.59
C ALA A 281 0.80 32.84 -2.12
N GLY A 282 1.03 32.75 -3.44
CA GLY A 282 2.20 33.32 -4.09
C GLY A 282 3.49 32.51 -3.93
N LEU A 283 3.45 31.36 -3.24
CA LEU A 283 4.57 30.41 -3.10
C LEU A 283 4.28 29.11 -3.85
N ASN A 284 3.22 28.39 -3.46
CA ASN A 284 2.98 27.03 -3.97
C ASN A 284 1.51 26.58 -3.92
N GLN A 285 0.58 27.54 -3.86
CA GLN A 285 -0.85 27.24 -3.88
C GLN A 285 -1.42 27.03 -5.29
N THR A 286 -0.75 27.55 -6.32
CA THR A 286 -1.14 27.35 -7.72
C THR A 286 0.01 26.80 -8.55
N ALA A 287 -0.30 26.20 -9.70
CA ALA A 287 0.68 25.68 -10.65
C ALA A 287 1.66 26.77 -11.13
N ASP A 288 1.16 27.98 -11.36
CA ASP A 288 1.99 29.12 -11.77
C ASP A 288 2.84 29.65 -10.60
N ASP A 289 2.35 29.59 -9.36
CA ASP A 289 3.12 29.99 -8.18
C ASP A 289 4.32 29.06 -7.98
N ILE A 290 4.12 27.73 -7.96
CA ILE A 290 5.22 26.78 -7.69
C ILE A 290 6.32 26.85 -8.76
N LEU A 291 5.95 26.99 -10.04
CA LEU A 291 6.91 27.14 -11.13
C LEU A 291 7.68 28.46 -11.03
N ARG A 292 7.01 29.55 -10.64
CA ARG A 292 7.65 30.84 -10.41
C ARG A 292 8.58 30.80 -9.21
N SER A 293 8.20 30.11 -8.13
CA SER A 293 9.04 29.95 -6.95
C SER A 293 10.29 29.12 -7.22
N ILE A 294 10.20 28.08 -8.06
CA ILE A 294 11.38 27.39 -8.59
C ILE A 294 12.27 28.36 -9.39
N ALA A 295 11.70 29.15 -10.29
CA ALA A 295 12.44 30.11 -11.11
C ALA A 295 13.15 31.18 -10.27
N ASN A 296 12.52 31.61 -9.16
CA ASN A 296 13.03 32.63 -8.25
C ASN A 296 14.01 32.11 -7.20
N ASN A 297 14.27 30.80 -7.14
CA ASN A 297 15.05 30.16 -6.07
C ASN A 297 14.47 30.36 -4.67
N ASP A 298 13.16 30.37 -4.51
CA ASP A 298 12.54 30.52 -3.18
C ASP A 298 13.00 29.42 -2.22
N ASP A 299 13.35 29.77 -0.99
CA ASP A 299 13.91 28.84 0.00
C ASP A 299 12.96 27.67 0.31
N GLU A 300 11.65 27.93 0.42
CA GLU A 300 10.59 26.96 0.71
C GLU A 300 10.15 26.11 -0.51
N VAL A 301 11.09 25.84 -1.42
CA VAL A 301 10.95 24.86 -2.50
C VAL A 301 11.91 23.70 -2.24
N SER A 302 11.38 22.55 -1.87
CA SER A 302 12.20 21.38 -1.53
C SER A 302 12.78 20.69 -2.78
N PRO A 303 13.81 19.84 -2.63
CA PRO A 303 14.22 18.93 -3.69
C PRO A 303 13.05 18.08 -4.21
N SER A 304 12.21 17.53 -3.33
CA SER A 304 11.04 16.73 -3.75
C SER A 304 10.03 17.52 -4.57
N ASN A 305 9.83 18.83 -4.31
CA ASN A 305 8.99 19.67 -5.17
C ASN A 305 9.59 19.79 -6.59
N VAL A 306 10.91 19.95 -6.71
CA VAL A 306 11.60 20.04 -8.01
C VAL A 306 11.46 18.72 -8.79
N PHE A 307 11.64 17.57 -8.13
CA PHE A 307 11.46 16.25 -8.76
C PHE A 307 10.00 16.02 -9.20
N ALA A 308 9.02 16.38 -8.38
CA ALA A 308 7.60 16.25 -8.73
C ALA A 308 7.25 17.13 -9.94
N CYS A 309 7.68 18.40 -9.95
CA CYS A 309 7.47 19.28 -11.10
C CYS A 309 8.19 18.76 -12.36
N ALA A 310 9.42 18.25 -12.24
CA ALA A 310 10.16 17.68 -13.35
C ALA A 310 9.42 16.49 -13.98
N ALA A 311 8.94 15.56 -13.14
CA ALA A 311 8.20 14.38 -13.58
C ALA A 311 6.91 14.78 -14.32
N ILE A 312 6.12 15.70 -13.74
CA ILE A 312 4.87 16.17 -14.35
C ILE A 312 5.13 16.88 -15.70
N LEU A 313 6.13 17.75 -15.77
CA LEU A 313 6.49 18.46 -17.01
C LEU A 313 7.00 17.53 -18.11
N GLU A 314 7.57 16.37 -17.75
CA GLU A 314 7.96 15.29 -18.68
C GLU A 314 6.85 14.23 -18.87
N LYS A 315 5.64 14.51 -18.40
CA LYS A 315 4.46 13.62 -18.51
C LYS A 315 4.67 12.23 -17.91
N CYS A 316 5.46 12.17 -16.83
CA CYS A 316 5.82 10.95 -16.11
C CYS A 316 5.10 10.92 -14.75
N PRO A 317 4.38 9.85 -14.39
CA PRO A 317 3.77 9.77 -13.07
C PRO A 317 4.78 9.93 -11.93
N TYR A 318 4.36 10.56 -10.83
CA TYR A 318 5.19 10.81 -9.66
C TYR A 318 4.59 10.21 -8.38
N ILE A 319 5.38 9.44 -7.63
CA ILE A 319 4.94 8.80 -6.40
C ILE A 319 5.82 9.25 -5.23
N ASN A 320 5.23 9.83 -4.19
CA ASN A 320 5.91 10.19 -2.97
C ASN A 320 5.84 9.05 -1.92
N GLY A 321 6.95 8.32 -1.76
CA GLY A 321 7.08 7.25 -0.77
C GLY A 321 7.45 7.70 0.64
N SER A 322 7.63 9.00 0.87
CA SER A 322 8.05 9.60 2.14
C SER A 322 6.98 10.57 2.69
N PRO A 323 7.04 10.98 3.98
CA PRO A 323 5.92 11.67 4.61
C PRO A 323 5.90 13.20 4.44
N GLN A 324 6.91 13.80 3.82
CA GLN A 324 6.91 15.24 3.57
C GLN A 324 5.78 15.64 2.62
N ASN A 325 5.26 16.86 2.77
CA ASN A 325 4.15 17.42 1.99
C ASN A 325 4.58 17.85 0.57
N THR A 326 5.21 16.95 -0.19
CA THR A 326 5.68 17.22 -1.56
C THR A 326 4.55 17.72 -2.46
N LEU A 327 3.36 17.10 -2.34
CA LEU A 327 2.20 17.33 -3.20
C LEU A 327 1.37 18.52 -2.70
N VAL A 328 2.00 19.70 -2.63
CA VAL A 328 1.34 20.98 -2.33
C VAL A 328 0.27 21.32 -3.40
N PRO A 329 -0.71 22.19 -3.10
CA PRO A 329 -1.82 22.45 -4.02
C PRO A 329 -1.40 22.84 -5.44
N GLY A 330 -0.33 23.64 -5.59
CA GLY A 330 0.18 24.01 -6.91
C GLY A 330 0.76 22.84 -7.71
N ILE A 331 1.31 21.82 -7.05
CA ILE A 331 1.78 20.60 -7.72
C ILE A 331 0.60 19.71 -8.13
N ILE A 332 -0.46 19.67 -7.32
CA ILE A 332 -1.71 18.96 -7.66
C ILE A 332 -2.33 19.61 -8.90
N GLU A 333 -2.50 20.94 -8.90
CA GLU A 333 -3.03 21.68 -10.05
C GLU A 333 -2.14 21.49 -11.30
N LEU A 334 -0.81 21.46 -11.13
CA LEU A 334 0.11 21.19 -12.24
C LEU A 334 -0.10 19.78 -12.81
N ALA A 335 -0.28 18.76 -11.96
CA ALA A 335 -0.55 17.39 -12.39
C ALA A 335 -1.89 17.28 -13.15
N GLU A 336 -2.93 17.95 -12.67
CA GLU A 336 -4.24 18.06 -13.33
C GLU A 336 -4.12 18.71 -14.72
N LYS A 337 -3.42 19.84 -14.81
CA LYS A 337 -3.20 20.59 -16.07
C LYS A 337 -2.46 19.77 -17.13
N TYR A 338 -1.54 18.89 -16.73
CA TYR A 338 -0.76 18.05 -17.64
C TYR A 338 -1.33 16.63 -17.80
N HIS A 339 -2.44 16.30 -17.12
CA HIS A 339 -3.06 14.98 -17.06
C HIS A 339 -2.07 13.87 -16.65
N VAL A 340 -1.29 14.13 -15.60
CA VAL A 340 -0.28 13.21 -15.07
C VAL A 340 -0.71 12.69 -13.72
N PHE A 341 -0.51 11.40 -13.49
CA PHE A 341 -0.83 10.80 -12.20
C PHE A 341 0.21 11.12 -11.14
N ILE A 342 -0.27 11.47 -9.95
CA ILE A 342 0.51 11.62 -8.73
C ILE A 342 -0.07 10.74 -7.62
N GLY A 343 0.80 10.26 -6.73
CA GLY A 343 0.42 9.44 -5.59
C GLY A 343 1.34 9.68 -4.40
N GLY A 344 0.84 9.43 -3.20
CA GLY A 344 1.54 9.71 -1.94
C GLY A 344 0.54 9.78 -0.79
N ASP A 345 0.93 9.86 0.48
CA ASP A 345 2.30 9.97 0.99
C ASP A 345 2.66 8.84 1.98
N ASP A 346 3.96 8.54 2.07
CA ASP A 346 4.63 7.59 2.99
C ASP A 346 4.23 6.11 2.89
N PHE A 347 5.19 5.20 2.67
CA PHE A 347 4.89 3.75 2.52
C PHE A 347 4.20 3.12 3.74
N LYS A 348 3.06 2.44 3.55
CA LYS A 348 2.34 1.71 4.62
C LYS A 348 2.88 0.28 4.77
N SER A 349 4.09 0.12 5.34
CA SER A 349 4.79 -1.17 5.47
C SER A 349 4.34 -2.04 6.66
N GLY A 350 4.87 -1.80 7.86
CA GLY A 350 4.69 -2.67 9.03
C GLY A 350 3.65 -2.14 10.04
N GLN A 351 4.13 -1.41 11.06
CA GLN A 351 3.31 -0.95 12.20
C GLN A 351 2.02 -0.25 11.78
N THR A 352 2.09 0.74 10.88
CA THR A 352 0.91 1.52 10.47
C THR A 352 -0.09 0.67 9.67
N LYS A 353 0.39 -0.31 8.90
CA LYS A 353 -0.49 -1.25 8.18
C LYS A 353 -1.32 -2.08 9.17
N LEU A 354 -0.66 -2.63 10.20
CA LEU A 354 -1.33 -3.37 11.27
C LEU A 354 -2.25 -2.48 12.11
N LYS A 355 -1.83 -1.25 12.43
CA LYS A 355 -2.65 -0.27 13.17
C LYS A 355 -3.98 0.01 12.47
N SER A 356 -3.95 0.23 11.16
CA SER A 356 -5.16 0.46 10.36
C SER A 356 -6.13 -0.73 10.43
N VAL A 357 -5.61 -1.96 10.38
CA VAL A 357 -6.43 -3.18 10.55
C VAL A 357 -7.02 -3.26 11.95
N LEU A 358 -6.20 -3.08 12.98
CA LEU A 358 -6.63 -3.26 14.36
C LEU A 358 -7.62 -2.18 14.79
N ALA A 359 -7.40 -0.93 14.42
CA ALA A 359 -8.32 0.17 14.71
C ALA A 359 -9.68 -0.05 14.05
N ASP A 360 -9.72 -0.44 12.77
CA ASP A 360 -10.99 -0.74 12.07
C ASP A 360 -11.71 -1.94 12.70
N PHE A 361 -10.98 -3.01 13.06
CA PHE A 361 -11.53 -4.15 13.79
C PHE A 361 -12.14 -3.75 15.14
N LEU A 362 -11.38 -3.06 16.00
CA LEU A 362 -11.84 -2.70 17.34
C LEU A 362 -13.10 -1.83 17.30
N VAL A 363 -13.09 -0.79 16.45
CA VAL A 363 -14.23 0.13 16.32
C VAL A 363 -15.44 -0.58 15.70
N SER A 364 -15.23 -1.42 14.68
CA SER A 364 -16.31 -2.18 14.05
C SER A 364 -16.92 -3.24 14.97
N ALA A 365 -16.13 -3.78 15.91
CA ALA A 365 -16.59 -4.69 16.95
C ALA A 365 -17.32 -3.97 18.11
N GLY A 366 -17.48 -2.64 18.05
CA GLY A 366 -18.13 -1.84 19.08
C GLY A 366 -17.25 -1.59 20.31
N LEU A 367 -15.93 -1.77 20.20
CA LEU A 367 -14.98 -1.48 21.26
C LEU A 367 -14.45 -0.06 21.11
N LYS A 368 -14.58 0.75 22.16
CA LYS A 368 -14.15 2.15 22.14
C LYS A 368 -12.66 2.20 22.41
N LEU A 369 -11.85 2.42 21.38
CA LEU A 369 -10.43 2.65 21.52
C LEU A 369 -10.19 3.97 22.27
N GLN A 370 -9.49 3.90 23.40
CA GLN A 370 -9.22 5.02 24.31
C GLN A 370 -7.77 5.50 24.22
N SER A 371 -6.83 4.58 24.00
CA SER A 371 -5.40 4.91 23.93
C SER A 371 -4.67 4.02 22.93
N ILE A 372 -3.75 4.64 22.18
CA ILE A 372 -2.85 4.04 21.21
C ILE A 372 -1.46 4.59 21.47
N VAL A 373 -0.55 3.76 21.98
CA VAL A 373 0.85 4.14 22.17
C VAL A 373 1.73 3.33 21.24
N SER A 374 2.36 3.99 20.27
CA SER A 374 3.15 3.36 19.21
C SER A 374 4.62 3.75 19.31
N TYR A 375 5.42 2.90 19.94
CA TYR A 375 6.87 3.03 20.02
C TYR A 375 7.56 2.33 18.84
N ASN A 376 8.66 2.92 18.35
CA ASN A 376 9.50 2.35 17.32
C ASN A 376 10.97 2.65 17.58
N HIS A 377 11.84 1.70 17.25
CA HIS A 377 13.25 1.99 17.07
C HIS A 377 13.86 1.21 15.90
N LEU A 378 14.80 1.86 15.21
CA LEU A 378 15.52 1.33 14.05
C LEU A 378 16.91 1.96 13.96
N GLY A 379 17.84 1.27 13.30
CA GLY A 379 19.27 1.63 13.24
C GLY A 379 19.81 1.85 11.83
N ASN A 380 18.94 1.88 10.82
CA ASN A 380 19.27 2.20 9.43
C ASN A 380 19.34 3.72 9.19
N ASN A 381 19.61 4.15 7.95
CA ASN A 381 19.73 5.57 7.63
C ASN A 381 18.41 6.34 7.78
N ASP A 382 17.25 5.68 7.63
CA ASP A 382 15.96 6.29 7.90
C ASP A 382 15.86 6.69 9.38
N GLY A 383 16.14 5.76 10.29
CA GLY A 383 16.20 6.07 11.73
C GLY A 383 17.20 7.18 12.08
N LYS A 384 18.37 7.20 11.42
CA LYS A 384 19.38 8.26 11.61
C LYS A 384 18.86 9.62 11.16
N ASN A 385 18.16 9.71 10.03
CA ASN A 385 17.57 10.95 9.54
C ASN A 385 16.41 11.42 10.44
N LEU A 386 15.56 10.50 10.88
CA LEU A 386 14.41 10.77 11.74
C LEU A 386 14.79 11.11 13.20
N SER A 387 16.09 11.11 13.56
CA SER A 387 16.51 11.60 14.87
C SER A 387 16.40 13.12 15.00
N ALA A 388 16.30 13.84 13.87
CA ALA A 388 16.11 15.28 13.83
C ALA A 388 14.62 15.64 13.99
N PRO A 389 14.25 16.61 14.86
CA PRO A 389 12.85 16.89 15.18
C PRO A 389 11.98 17.28 13.99
N GLN A 390 12.50 18.06 13.03
CA GLN A 390 11.72 18.53 11.88
C GLN A 390 11.35 17.38 10.92
N GLN A 391 12.28 16.45 10.68
CA GLN A 391 12.05 15.26 9.86
C GLN A 391 11.15 14.26 10.61
N PHE A 392 11.31 14.13 11.93
CA PHE A 392 10.42 13.32 12.77
C PHE A 392 8.97 13.82 12.69
N ARG A 393 8.75 15.14 12.73
CA ARG A 393 7.41 15.75 12.71
C ARG A 393 6.60 15.31 11.48
N SER A 394 7.21 15.22 10.31
CA SER A 394 6.57 14.70 9.09
C SER A 394 6.07 13.26 9.27
N LYS A 395 6.91 12.40 9.86
CA LYS A 395 6.57 11.01 10.15
C LYS A 395 5.51 10.87 11.24
N GLU A 396 5.53 11.76 12.24
CA GLU A 396 4.56 11.80 13.31
C GLU A 396 3.15 12.08 12.78
N ILE A 397 2.99 13.12 11.95
CA ILE A 397 1.70 13.50 11.36
C ILE A 397 1.08 12.33 10.56
N SER A 398 1.84 11.76 9.63
CA SER A 398 1.36 10.65 8.78
C SER A 398 1.01 9.37 9.56
N LYS A 399 1.64 9.13 10.72
CA LYS A 399 1.34 7.98 11.58
C LYS A 399 0.15 8.20 12.51
N SER A 400 -0.13 9.45 12.88
CA SER A 400 -1.19 9.80 13.82
C SER A 400 -2.58 9.79 13.19
N ASN A 401 -2.71 10.26 11.95
CA ASN A 401 -4.01 10.47 11.30
C ASN A 401 -4.71 9.19 10.78
N VAL A 402 -4.03 8.04 10.87
CA VAL A 402 -4.49 6.78 10.25
C VAL A 402 -5.74 6.16 10.92
N VAL A 403 -6.20 6.73 12.04
CA VAL A 403 -7.37 6.25 12.79
C VAL A 403 -8.56 7.19 12.71
N ASP A 404 -8.39 8.37 12.08
CA ASP A 404 -9.35 9.46 12.16
C ASP A 404 -10.68 9.14 11.49
N ASP A 405 -10.66 8.43 10.35
CA ASP A 405 -11.88 8.02 9.64
C ASP A 405 -12.67 6.96 10.42
N MET A 406 -12.00 6.01 11.09
CA MET A 406 -12.67 5.01 11.93
C MET A 406 -13.33 5.67 13.14
N VAL A 407 -12.63 6.56 13.84
CA VAL A 407 -13.16 7.32 14.98
C VAL A 407 -14.32 8.21 14.54
N GLY A 408 -14.13 8.98 13.45
CA GLY A 408 -15.13 9.89 12.90
C GLY A 408 -16.39 9.18 12.36
N ALA A 409 -16.28 7.90 11.99
CA ALA A 409 -17.43 7.12 11.51
C ALA A 409 -18.39 6.68 12.64
N ASN A 410 -17.92 6.53 13.89
CA ASN A 410 -18.71 5.93 14.97
C ASN A 410 -19.07 6.92 16.09
N HIS A 411 -20.14 7.68 15.87
CA HIS A 411 -20.67 8.66 16.83
C HIS A 411 -21.31 8.06 18.09
N LEU A 412 -21.49 6.73 18.17
CA LEU A 412 -21.97 6.06 19.38
C LEU A 412 -20.84 5.82 20.38
N LEU A 413 -19.63 5.59 19.89
CA LEU A 413 -18.44 5.42 20.73
C LEU A 413 -17.77 6.75 21.02
N TYR A 414 -17.75 7.69 20.07
CA TYR A 414 -17.03 8.95 20.17
C TYR A 414 -17.98 10.15 20.08
N ASP A 415 -17.92 11.05 21.05
CA ASP A 415 -18.71 12.29 21.00
C ASP A 415 -18.10 13.29 20.01
N LYS A 416 -18.77 13.46 18.88
CA LYS A 416 -18.38 14.43 17.84
C LYS A 416 -18.41 15.88 18.32
N ARG A 417 -19.24 16.22 19.31
CA ARG A 417 -19.37 17.61 19.79
C ARG A 417 -18.14 18.07 20.57
N THR A 418 -17.46 17.12 21.23
CA THR A 418 -16.21 17.37 21.93
C THR A 418 -14.98 17.02 21.09
N ASN A 419 -15.19 16.62 19.82
CA ASN A 419 -14.15 16.05 18.95
C ASN A 419 -13.36 14.94 19.68
N GLU A 420 -14.08 14.04 20.35
CA GLU A 420 -13.48 12.98 21.15
C GLU A 420 -12.63 12.06 20.28
N HIS A 421 -11.37 11.86 20.70
CA HIS A 421 -10.39 11.00 20.05
C HIS A 421 -9.64 10.18 21.11
N PRO A 422 -9.13 8.98 20.77
CA PRO A 422 -8.21 8.29 21.65
C PRO A 422 -6.93 9.08 21.85
N ASP A 423 -6.31 8.93 23.03
CA ASP A 423 -4.93 9.35 23.23
C ASP A 423 -4.06 8.62 22.20
N HIS A 424 -3.28 9.35 21.40
CA HIS A 424 -2.45 8.75 20.36
C HIS A 424 -1.03 9.30 20.40
N VAL A 425 -0.07 8.46 20.80
CA VAL A 425 1.33 8.82 20.95
C VAL A 425 2.19 8.01 20.00
N VAL A 426 3.03 8.68 19.21
CA VAL A 426 3.97 8.05 18.29
C VAL A 426 5.40 8.39 18.70
N VAL A 427 6.25 7.38 18.85
CA VAL A 427 7.67 7.57 19.20
C VAL A 427 8.53 6.82 18.19
N ILE A 428 9.61 7.47 17.73
CA ILE A 428 10.65 6.87 16.91
C ILE A 428 12.01 7.19 17.55
N LYS A 429 12.87 6.18 17.71
CA LYS A 429 14.23 6.34 18.23
C LYS A 429 15.25 5.69 17.30
N TYR A 430 16.39 6.36 17.14
CA TYR A 430 17.54 5.81 16.45
C TYR A 430 18.34 4.90 17.38
N VAL A 431 18.40 3.61 17.08
CA VAL A 431 19.15 2.60 17.83
C VAL A 431 20.04 1.84 16.85
N PRO A 432 21.32 2.23 16.69
CA PRO A 432 22.19 1.72 15.63
C PRO A 432 22.34 0.19 15.57
N PHE A 433 22.18 -0.49 16.70
CA PHE A 433 22.38 -1.93 16.83
C PHE A 433 21.43 -2.75 15.96
N VAL A 434 20.16 -2.36 15.86
CA VAL A 434 19.13 -3.16 15.17
C VAL A 434 19.15 -2.98 13.65
N LYS A 435 19.92 -2.02 13.12
CA LYS A 435 20.04 -1.76 11.67
C LYS A 435 18.66 -1.63 11.01
N ASP A 436 18.40 -2.37 9.94
CA ASP A 436 17.13 -2.37 9.20
C ASP A 436 15.98 -3.11 9.91
N SER A 437 16.31 -3.93 10.92
CA SER A 437 15.37 -4.73 11.71
C SER A 437 14.65 -3.87 12.75
N LYS A 438 13.78 -2.99 12.25
CA LYS A 438 12.94 -2.09 13.02
C LYS A 438 12.10 -2.87 14.03
N ARG A 439 12.03 -2.39 15.26
CA ARG A 439 11.12 -2.92 16.29
C ARG A 439 9.97 -1.95 16.51
N ALA A 440 8.75 -2.43 16.36
CA ALA A 440 7.53 -1.74 16.72
C ALA A 440 6.94 -2.35 17.99
N MET A 441 6.56 -1.51 18.94
CA MET A 441 5.87 -1.90 20.16
C MET A 441 4.65 -1.01 20.30
N ASP A 442 3.47 -1.63 20.31
CA ASP A 442 2.21 -0.92 20.32
C ASP A 442 1.34 -1.41 21.49
N GLU A 443 0.68 -0.48 22.17
CA GLU A 443 -0.34 -0.76 23.17
C GLU A 443 -1.65 -0.12 22.75
N TYR A 444 -2.72 -0.92 22.69
CA TYR A 444 -4.08 -0.50 22.39
C TYR A 444 -4.96 -0.76 23.61
N ILE A 445 -5.53 0.29 24.18
CA ILE A 445 -6.44 0.18 25.33
C ILE A 445 -7.83 0.61 24.87
N SER A 446 -8.81 -0.28 25.04
CA SER A 446 -10.21 -0.03 24.70
C SER A 446 -11.11 -0.13 25.91
N SER A 447 -12.09 0.77 26.02
CA SER A 447 -13.25 0.56 26.89
C SER A 447 -14.20 -0.43 26.25
N ILE A 448 -14.66 -1.39 27.06
CA ILE A 448 -15.59 -2.45 26.65
C ILE A 448 -16.86 -2.40 27.52
N PHE A 449 -17.72 -3.42 27.39
CA PHE A 449 -18.99 -3.50 28.11
C PHE A 449 -18.85 -3.25 29.62
N MET A 450 -19.80 -2.49 30.19
CA MET A 450 -19.88 -2.15 31.62
C MET A 450 -18.60 -1.49 32.18
N ASN A 451 -17.97 -0.61 31.39
CA ASN A 451 -16.73 0.11 31.74
C ASN A 451 -15.53 -0.81 32.00
N GLY A 452 -15.57 -2.06 31.50
CA GLY A 452 -14.37 -2.90 31.46
C GLY A 452 -13.30 -2.31 30.55
N LEU A 453 -12.07 -2.82 30.67
CA LEU A 453 -10.96 -2.48 29.79
C LEU A 453 -10.46 -3.73 29.06
N SER A 454 -10.08 -3.56 27.79
CA SER A 454 -9.34 -4.53 27.00
C SER A 454 -8.01 -3.90 26.58
N THR A 455 -6.91 -4.60 26.83
CA THR A 455 -5.56 -4.14 26.47
C THR A 455 -4.91 -5.15 25.54
N ILE A 456 -4.42 -4.67 24.40
CA ILE A 456 -3.65 -5.46 23.43
C ILE A 456 -2.24 -4.86 23.36
N ALA A 457 -1.24 -5.64 23.74
CA ALA A 457 0.17 -5.29 23.59
C ALA A 457 0.80 -6.09 22.45
N ILE A 458 1.46 -5.41 21.52
CA ILE A 458 2.03 -6.01 20.31
C ILE A 458 3.51 -5.69 20.26
N HIS A 459 4.33 -6.71 20.02
CA HIS A 459 5.71 -6.55 19.59
C HIS A 459 5.85 -7.06 18.15
N ASN A 460 6.31 -6.21 17.24
CA ASN A 460 6.49 -6.54 15.84
C ASN A 460 7.94 -6.26 15.42
N THR A 461 8.66 -7.29 15.00
CA THR A 461 9.97 -7.15 14.35
C THR A 461 9.75 -7.03 12.85
N CYS A 462 10.07 -5.87 12.31
CA CYS A 462 9.86 -5.49 10.93
C CYS A 462 11.22 -5.32 10.23
N GLU A 463 11.58 -6.20 9.31
CA GLU A 463 12.67 -5.92 8.36
C GLU A 463 12.16 -4.85 7.37
N ASP A 464 12.46 -3.59 7.65
CA ASP A 464 11.71 -2.45 7.10
C ASP A 464 11.83 -2.39 5.57
N SER A 465 13.02 -2.60 5.03
CA SER A 465 13.26 -2.59 3.58
C SER A 465 12.63 -3.78 2.87
N LEU A 466 12.57 -4.96 3.51
CA LEU A 466 11.90 -6.14 2.95
C LEU A 466 10.37 -5.98 2.96
N LEU A 467 9.82 -5.18 3.86
CA LEU A 467 8.39 -4.81 3.85
C LEU A 467 8.09 -3.64 2.89
N ALA A 468 9.01 -2.69 2.73
CA ALA A 468 8.80 -1.51 1.88
C ALA A 468 9.03 -1.80 0.39
N SER A 469 10.01 -2.64 0.04
CA SER A 469 10.36 -2.91 -1.37
C SER A 469 9.21 -3.53 -2.18
N PRO A 470 8.42 -4.49 -1.66
CA PRO A 470 7.23 -4.97 -2.36
C PRO A 470 6.16 -3.90 -2.57
N LEU A 471 6.02 -2.93 -1.64
CA LEU A 471 5.09 -1.82 -1.82
C LEU A 471 5.53 -0.87 -2.93
N ILE A 472 6.84 -0.64 -3.09
CA ILE A 472 7.39 0.12 -4.22
C ILE A 472 7.01 -0.55 -5.53
N ILE A 473 7.13 -1.88 -5.60
CA ILE A 473 6.73 -2.68 -6.76
C ILE A 473 5.23 -2.51 -7.04
N ASP A 474 4.38 -2.67 -6.04
CA ASP A 474 2.93 -2.54 -6.19
C ASP A 474 2.51 -1.12 -6.62
N LEU A 475 3.14 -0.09 -6.05
CA LEU A 475 2.89 1.30 -6.39
C LEU A 475 3.18 1.57 -7.87
N VAL A 476 4.31 1.06 -8.37
CA VAL A 476 4.70 1.16 -9.78
C VAL A 476 3.71 0.42 -10.68
N ILE A 477 3.39 -0.83 -10.35
CA ILE A 477 2.54 -1.68 -11.20
C ILE A 477 1.13 -1.13 -11.29
N LEU A 478 0.54 -0.71 -10.16
CA LEU A 478 -0.80 -0.12 -10.16
C LEU A 478 -0.80 1.23 -10.88
N THR A 479 0.24 2.05 -10.72
CA THR A 479 0.33 3.33 -11.44
C THR A 479 0.44 3.13 -12.94
N GLU A 480 1.27 2.20 -13.41
CA GLU A 480 1.35 1.83 -14.84
C GLU A 480 0.00 1.35 -15.36
N LEU A 481 -0.67 0.46 -14.62
CA LEU A 481 -1.99 -0.04 -15.01
C LEU A 481 -3.00 1.11 -15.14
N MET A 482 -3.05 2.04 -14.18
CA MET A 482 -3.96 3.17 -14.22
C MET A 482 -3.71 4.09 -15.43
N THR A 483 -2.48 4.21 -15.93
CA THR A 483 -2.18 4.95 -17.19
C THR A 483 -2.81 4.32 -18.43
N ARG A 484 -3.27 3.07 -18.35
CA ARG A 484 -3.93 2.33 -19.43
C ARG A 484 -5.43 2.20 -19.26
N ILE A 485 -6.00 2.67 -18.14
CA ILE A 485 -7.44 2.61 -17.87
C ILE A 485 -8.06 3.97 -18.13
N THR A 486 -9.09 3.98 -18.96
CA THR A 486 -9.96 5.13 -19.21
C THR A 486 -11.40 4.75 -18.98
N TYR A 487 -12.27 5.74 -18.78
CA TYR A 487 -13.70 5.53 -18.61
C TYR A 487 -14.49 6.62 -19.33
N LYS A 488 -15.76 6.35 -19.56
CA LYS A 488 -16.76 7.38 -19.86
C LYS A 488 -18.06 7.08 -19.13
N THR A 489 -18.83 8.11 -18.82
CA THR A 489 -20.20 7.96 -18.31
C THR A 489 -21.22 8.07 -19.45
N ASN A 490 -22.50 7.82 -19.15
CA ASN A 490 -23.60 8.03 -20.09
C ASN A 490 -23.76 9.50 -20.55
N ASP A 491 -23.14 10.44 -19.82
CA ASP A 491 -23.21 11.87 -20.11
C ASP A 491 -21.94 12.38 -20.85
N GLN A 492 -21.03 11.47 -21.21
CA GLN A 492 -19.76 11.79 -21.87
C GLN A 492 -19.64 11.09 -23.23
N GLU A 493 -19.16 11.82 -24.23
CA GLU A 493 -18.90 11.26 -25.58
C GLU A 493 -17.54 10.56 -25.66
N GLU A 494 -16.52 11.14 -24.99
CA GLU A 494 -15.13 10.69 -25.04
C GLU A 494 -14.72 9.92 -23.78
N TYR A 495 -13.67 9.10 -23.93
CA TYR A 495 -13.03 8.42 -22.81
C TYR A 495 -12.04 9.35 -22.12
N HIS A 496 -12.10 9.39 -20.80
CA HIS A 496 -11.24 10.20 -19.95
C HIS A 496 -10.39 9.32 -19.04
N SER A 497 -9.23 9.82 -18.66
CA SER A 497 -8.43 9.26 -17.57
C SER A 497 -9.09 9.53 -16.23
N PHE A 498 -8.68 8.77 -15.20
CA PHE A 498 -9.01 9.07 -13.81
C PHE A 498 -8.42 10.42 -13.36
N GLU A 499 -8.88 10.92 -12.22
CA GLU A 499 -8.32 12.09 -11.55
C GLU A 499 -6.80 11.96 -11.33
N ALA A 500 -6.09 13.07 -11.40
CA ALA A 500 -4.62 13.10 -11.30
C ALA A 500 -4.10 12.50 -9.98
N VAL A 501 -4.82 12.70 -8.87
CA VAL A 501 -4.48 12.10 -7.57
C VAL A 501 -5.00 10.67 -7.49
N LEU A 502 -4.09 9.69 -7.59
CA LEU A 502 -4.42 8.26 -7.57
C LEU A 502 -4.71 7.73 -6.16
N SER A 503 -5.87 8.07 -5.62
CA SER A 503 -6.32 7.57 -4.31
C SER A 503 -6.49 6.04 -4.25
N ILE A 504 -6.56 5.35 -5.41
CA ILE A 504 -6.52 3.88 -5.47
C ILE A 504 -5.24 3.29 -4.84
N LEU A 505 -4.15 4.05 -4.79
CA LEU A 505 -2.88 3.64 -4.18
C LEU A 505 -2.89 3.65 -2.65
N SER A 506 -3.99 4.08 -2.01
CA SER A 506 -4.08 4.30 -0.56
C SER A 506 -3.77 3.07 0.30
N TYR A 507 -3.98 1.86 -0.22
CA TYR A 507 -3.61 0.60 0.45
C TYR A 507 -2.10 0.54 0.78
N LEU A 508 -1.28 1.21 -0.04
CA LEU A 508 0.19 1.17 0.01
C LEU A 508 0.79 2.39 0.74
N LEU A 509 -0.04 3.37 1.13
CA LEU A 509 0.38 4.69 1.61
C LEU A 509 -0.26 5.05 2.97
N LYS A 510 0.48 5.65 3.90
CA LYS A 510 0.05 5.93 5.28
C LYS A 510 -0.87 7.14 5.35
N ALA A 511 -0.52 8.20 4.65
CA ALA A 511 -1.28 9.45 4.58
C ALA A 511 -1.71 9.66 3.13
N PRO A 512 -2.68 8.87 2.63
CA PRO A 512 -3.02 8.92 1.23
C PRO A 512 -3.59 10.28 0.84
N MET A 513 -3.04 10.84 -0.21
CA MET A 513 -3.58 11.98 -0.90
C MET A 513 -4.84 11.55 -1.65
N VAL A 514 -5.85 12.42 -1.61
CA VAL A 514 -7.14 12.19 -2.25
C VAL A 514 -7.55 13.43 -3.03
N PRO A 515 -8.38 13.30 -4.09
CA PRO A 515 -8.90 14.45 -4.82
C PRO A 515 -9.59 15.48 -3.90
N PRO A 516 -9.52 16.78 -4.21
CA PRO A 516 -10.16 17.81 -3.40
C PRO A 516 -11.64 17.52 -3.12
N GLY A 517 -12.06 17.65 -1.85
CA GLY A 517 -13.44 17.42 -1.43
C GLY A 517 -13.83 15.95 -1.24
N THR A 518 -12.90 15.01 -1.39
CA THR A 518 -13.15 13.58 -1.12
C THR A 518 -12.65 13.17 0.27
N PRO A 519 -13.30 12.18 0.93
CA PRO A 519 -12.86 11.72 2.24
C PRO A 519 -11.61 10.85 2.15
N VAL A 520 -10.70 11.00 3.12
CA VAL A 520 -9.59 10.08 3.34
C VAL A 520 -10.12 8.82 4.03
N ILE A 521 -9.81 7.64 3.48
CA ILE A 521 -10.13 6.34 4.07
C ILE A 521 -8.81 5.66 4.40
N ASN A 522 -8.56 5.36 5.67
CA ASN A 522 -7.33 4.68 6.10
C ASN A 522 -7.51 3.20 6.36
N ALA A 523 -8.74 2.74 6.64
CA ALA A 523 -9.06 1.34 6.91
C ALA A 523 -8.59 0.40 5.79
N LEU A 524 -7.62 -0.47 6.11
CA LEU A 524 -6.83 -1.22 5.13
C LEU A 524 -7.70 -2.10 4.22
N PHE A 525 -8.67 -2.83 4.77
CA PHE A 525 -9.51 -3.72 3.97
C PHE A 525 -10.55 -2.98 3.13
N LYS A 526 -10.96 -1.77 3.52
CA LYS A 526 -11.77 -0.89 2.65
C LYS A 526 -10.95 -0.42 1.45
N GLN A 527 -9.68 -0.07 1.67
CA GLN A 527 -8.76 0.29 0.60
C GLN A 527 -8.47 -0.90 -0.33
N HIS A 528 -8.24 -2.09 0.22
CA HIS A 528 -8.07 -3.32 -0.57
C HIS A 528 -9.29 -3.59 -1.46
N ARG A 529 -10.50 -3.54 -0.87
CA ARG A 529 -11.75 -3.75 -1.60
C ARG A 529 -11.99 -2.68 -2.68
N CYS A 530 -11.58 -1.44 -2.45
CA CYS A 530 -11.62 -0.39 -3.47
C CYS A 530 -10.81 -0.80 -4.71
N ILE A 531 -9.56 -1.24 -4.51
CA ILE A 531 -8.69 -1.69 -5.60
C ILE A 531 -9.33 -2.86 -6.33
N THR A 532 -9.68 -3.94 -5.62
CA THR A 532 -10.24 -5.14 -6.25
C THR A 532 -11.53 -4.84 -6.99
N ASN A 533 -12.41 -3.99 -6.46
CA ASN A 533 -13.68 -3.67 -7.11
C ASN A 533 -13.50 -2.82 -8.37
N ILE A 534 -12.59 -1.85 -8.36
CA ILE A 534 -12.29 -1.04 -9.56
C ILE A 534 -11.70 -1.94 -10.66
N LEU A 535 -10.72 -2.79 -10.32
CA LEU A 535 -10.10 -3.67 -11.30
C LEU A 535 -11.08 -4.73 -11.84
N SER A 536 -11.91 -5.31 -10.97
CA SER A 536 -12.99 -6.21 -11.37
C SER A 536 -14.00 -5.52 -12.28
N ALA A 537 -14.41 -4.28 -11.98
CA ALA A 537 -15.28 -3.50 -12.87
C ALA A 537 -14.65 -3.25 -14.24
N CYS A 538 -13.35 -2.95 -14.28
CA CYS A 538 -12.61 -2.79 -15.55
C CYS A 538 -12.49 -4.10 -16.35
N ALA A 539 -12.42 -5.24 -15.67
CA ALA A 539 -12.39 -6.58 -16.27
C ALA A 539 -13.79 -7.14 -16.59
N GLY A 540 -14.86 -6.48 -16.13
CA GLY A 540 -16.25 -6.96 -16.22
C GLY A 540 -16.59 -8.12 -15.29
N ILE A 541 -15.77 -8.36 -14.29
CA ILE A 541 -16.00 -9.36 -13.24
C ILE A 541 -17.04 -8.80 -12.27
N ALA A 542 -18.05 -9.59 -11.93
CA ALA A 542 -19.02 -9.22 -10.90
C ALA A 542 -18.30 -9.08 -9.55
N MET A 543 -18.65 -8.04 -8.78
CA MET A 543 -18.05 -7.83 -7.46
C MET A 543 -18.45 -8.95 -6.50
N ASP A 544 -17.49 -9.43 -5.72
CA ASP A 544 -17.79 -10.25 -4.56
C ASP A 544 -18.46 -9.39 -3.49
N THR A 545 -19.64 -9.82 -3.04
CA THR A 545 -20.44 -9.12 -2.04
C THR A 545 -20.34 -9.76 -0.66
N ASP A 546 -19.62 -10.88 -0.54
CA ASP A 546 -19.55 -11.71 0.67
C ASP A 546 -20.93 -12.22 1.16
N MET A 547 -21.99 -12.04 0.35
CA MET A 547 -23.35 -12.39 0.75
C MET A 547 -23.58 -13.89 0.77
N LEU A 548 -22.92 -14.65 -0.13
CA LEU A 548 -22.99 -16.11 -0.22
C LEU A 548 -24.44 -16.65 -0.24
N LEU A 549 -25.32 -16.01 -1.01
CA LEU A 549 -26.75 -16.34 -1.04
C LEU A 549 -27.02 -17.75 -1.58
N GLU A 550 -26.16 -18.25 -2.45
CA GLU A 550 -26.13 -19.62 -2.96
C GLU A 550 -25.99 -20.67 -1.85
N HIS A 551 -25.40 -20.31 -0.71
CA HIS A 551 -25.25 -21.18 0.46
C HIS A 551 -26.30 -20.91 1.55
N LYS A 552 -27.11 -19.85 1.40
CA LYS A 552 -28.11 -19.41 2.39
C LYS A 552 -29.55 -19.51 1.88
N THR A 553 -29.73 -19.73 0.58
CA THR A 553 -31.03 -19.74 -0.11
C THR A 553 -31.03 -20.74 -1.25
N GLN A 554 -32.21 -21.05 -1.78
CA GLN A 554 -32.31 -21.71 -3.08
C GLN A 554 -32.04 -20.66 -4.16
N LEU A 555 -30.88 -20.76 -4.82
CA LEU A 555 -30.46 -19.80 -5.82
C LEU A 555 -31.49 -19.75 -6.97
N PRO A 556 -32.06 -18.57 -7.30
CA PRO A 556 -33.02 -18.46 -8.38
C PRO A 556 -32.35 -18.75 -9.72
N LYS A 557 -33.15 -19.15 -10.72
CA LYS A 557 -32.65 -19.24 -12.10
C LYS A 557 -32.07 -17.87 -12.52
N PRO A 558 -30.91 -17.83 -13.18
CA PRO A 558 -30.35 -16.58 -13.68
C PRO A 558 -31.37 -15.82 -14.51
N MET A 559 -31.54 -14.52 -14.23
CA MET A 559 -32.41 -13.68 -15.05
C MET A 559 -31.87 -13.65 -16.48
N LYS A 560 -32.73 -13.89 -17.47
CA LYS A 560 -32.42 -13.54 -18.85
C LYS A 560 -32.37 -12.03 -18.92
N ILE A 561 -31.18 -11.46 -18.96
CA ILE A 561 -30.98 -10.02 -19.14
C ILE A 561 -31.66 -9.66 -20.48
N GLN A 562 -32.79 -8.93 -20.40
CA GLN A 562 -33.49 -8.41 -21.57
C GLN A 562 -32.55 -7.46 -22.32
N LEU A 563 -32.49 -7.63 -23.64
CA LEU A 563 -31.62 -6.94 -24.59
C LEU A 563 -31.84 -5.43 -24.60
#